data_AF-A0A4Z0MJN8-F1
#
_entry.id   AF-A0A4Z0MJN8-F1
#
_cell.length_a   1.000
_cell.length_b   1.000
_cell.length_c   1.000
_cell.angle_alpha   90.00
_cell.angle_beta   90.00
_cell.angle_gamma   90.00
#
_symmetry.space_group_name_H-M   'P 1'
#
loop_
_entity.id
_entity.type
_entity.pdbx_description
1 polymer ?
#
loop_
_entity_poly.entity_id
_entity_poly.type
_entity_poly.pdbx_seq_one_letter_code
_entity_poly.pdbx_strand_id
1 'polypeptide(L)'
;MAAALLLYSGVFHLAMVALINAAFCFSMRKGIELDLGSRQYRLFTSLFGFRAGDWEKLPLVQHITMKYFSDLVTSGKECRIRTDQHKRYIVMFSVSGSSQGVILQDTLSYDTASSLTKFLAESLNVEAKLYDSV
;
A
#
# COMPACT_ATOMS: atom_id res chain seq x y z
N MET A 1 -22.54 35.05 -31.65
CA MET A 1 -22.81 34.86 -30.21
C MET A 1 -23.31 33.45 -29.87
N ALA A 2 -24.26 32.86 -30.61
CA ALA A 2 -24.79 31.50 -30.30
C ALA A 2 -23.75 30.36 -30.29
N ALA A 3 -22.78 30.36 -31.21
CA ALA A 3 -21.72 29.34 -31.24
C ALA A 3 -20.76 29.40 -30.04
N ALA A 4 -20.51 30.60 -29.49
CA ALA A 4 -19.66 30.78 -28.32
C ALA A 4 -20.34 30.26 -27.04
N LEU A 5 -21.67 30.40 -26.94
CA LEU A 5 -22.47 29.85 -25.84
C LEU A 5 -22.51 28.31 -25.87
N LEU A 6 -22.62 27.70 -27.06
CA LEU A 6 -22.58 26.24 -27.22
C LEU A 6 -21.22 25.61 -26.89
N LEU A 7 -20.12 26.29 -27.26
CA LEU A 7 -18.77 25.87 -26.86
C LEU A 7 -18.57 25.99 -25.35
N TYR A 8 -19.08 27.06 -24.73
CA TYR A 8 -18.99 27.25 -23.28
C TYR A 8 -19.78 26.19 -22.50
N SER A 9 -21.00 25.87 -22.95
CA SER A 9 -21.79 24.79 -22.34
C SER A 9 -21.13 23.41 -22.55
N GLY A 10 -20.57 23.15 -23.74
CA GLY A 10 -19.89 21.90 -24.03
C GLY A 10 -18.65 21.68 -23.16
N VAL A 11 -17.83 22.72 -22.98
CA VAL A 11 -16.65 22.69 -22.11
C VAL A 11 -17.05 22.52 -20.64
N PHE A 12 -18.15 23.14 -20.20
CA PHE A 12 -18.66 22.97 -18.84
C PHE A 12 -19.10 21.52 -18.54
N HIS A 13 -19.82 20.88 -19.47
CA HIS A 13 -20.21 19.47 -19.30
C HIS A 13 -19.00 18.53 -19.30
N LEU A 14 -18.03 18.76 -20.19
CA LEU A 14 -16.78 18.00 -20.21
C LEU A 14 -15.98 18.18 -18.92
N ALA A 15 -15.89 19.42 -18.40
CA ALA A 15 -15.21 19.72 -17.15
C ALA A 15 -15.88 19.00 -15.96
N MET A 16 -17.22 19.00 -15.89
CA MET A 16 -17.96 18.27 -14.85
C MET A 16 -17.71 16.76 -14.90
N VAL A 17 -17.74 16.15 -16.09
CA VAL A 17 -17.46 14.71 -16.25
C VAL A 17 -16.01 14.38 -15.87
N ALA A 18 -15.06 15.24 -16.23
CA ALA A 18 -13.66 15.07 -15.86
C ALA A 18 -13.44 15.19 -14.34
N LEU A 19 -14.12 16.12 -13.69
CA LEU A 19 -14.02 16.36 -12.25
C LEU A 19 -14.62 15.19 -11.46
N ILE A 20 -15.76 14.65 -11.92
CA ILE A 20 -16.36 13.44 -11.36
C ILE A 20 -15.38 12.25 -11.50
N ASN A 21 -14.84 12.01 -12.70
CA ASN A 21 -13.86 10.93 -12.91
C ASN A 21 -12.62 11.08 -12.02
N ALA A 22 -12.08 12.30 -11.91
CA ALA A 22 -10.93 12.58 -11.04
C ALA A 22 -11.25 12.28 -9.57
N ALA A 23 -12.44 12.65 -9.09
CA ALA A 23 -12.89 12.34 -7.74
C ALA A 23 -13.04 10.83 -7.51
N PHE A 24 -13.58 10.09 -8.49
CA PHE A 24 -13.67 8.63 -8.43
C PHE A 24 -12.29 7.96 -8.37
N CYS A 25 -11.36 8.36 -9.24
CA CYS A 25 -10.00 7.85 -9.25
C CYS A 25 -9.26 8.13 -7.94
N PHE A 26 -9.42 9.33 -7.37
CA PHE A 26 -8.76 9.68 -6.10
C PHE A 26 -9.34 8.93 -4.88
N SER A 27 -10.61 8.54 -4.95
CA SER A 27 -11.30 7.84 -3.87
C SER A 27 -10.97 6.34 -3.83
N MET A 28 -10.47 5.77 -4.94
CA MET A 28 -10.08 4.36 -5.01
C MET A 28 -8.81 4.10 -4.19
N ARG A 29 -8.97 3.34 -3.10
CA ARG A 29 -7.85 2.88 -2.28
C ARG A 29 -7.81 1.36 -2.27
N LYS A 30 -6.67 0.78 -2.59
CA LYS A 30 -6.43 -0.66 -2.40
C LYS A 30 -5.77 -0.89 -1.05
N GLY A 31 -6.15 -1.95 -0.37
CA GLY A 31 -5.57 -2.31 0.93
C GLY A 31 -5.72 -3.80 1.22
N ILE A 32 -5.08 -4.21 2.31
CA ILE A 32 -5.18 -5.57 2.85
C ILE A 32 -5.87 -5.47 4.20
N GLU A 33 -6.86 -6.33 4.42
CA GLU A 33 -7.54 -6.50 5.70
C GLU A 33 -7.22 -7.89 6.21
N LEU A 34 -6.83 -7.99 7.49
CA LEU A 34 -6.50 -9.26 8.13
C LEU A 34 -7.46 -9.52 9.28
N ASP A 35 -8.05 -10.71 9.27
CA ASP A 35 -8.75 -11.27 10.41
C ASP A 35 -7.88 -12.35 11.05
N LEU A 36 -7.27 -11.98 12.18
CA LEU A 36 -6.36 -12.82 12.94
C LEU A 36 -7.11 -13.95 13.67
N GLY A 37 -8.38 -13.73 14.02
CA GLY A 37 -9.19 -14.73 14.74
C GLY A 37 -9.63 -15.88 13.84
N SER A 38 -10.14 -15.56 12.64
CA SER A 38 -10.58 -16.58 11.66
C SER A 38 -9.45 -17.06 10.74
N ARG A 39 -8.24 -16.49 10.85
CA ARG A 39 -7.10 -16.70 9.95
C ARG A 39 -7.50 -16.50 8.49
N GLN A 40 -8.12 -15.35 8.21
CA GLN A 40 -8.52 -14.96 6.87
C GLN A 40 -7.89 -13.62 6.51
N TYR A 41 -7.68 -13.40 5.22
CA TYR A 41 -7.21 -12.13 4.69
C TYR A 41 -8.07 -11.76 3.49
N ARG A 42 -8.13 -10.47 3.20
CA ARG A 42 -8.87 -9.95 2.06
C ARG A 42 -8.14 -8.78 1.44
N LEU A 43 -7.93 -8.86 0.14
CA LEU A 43 -7.57 -7.71 -0.66
C LEU A 43 -8.85 -6.92 -0.92
N PHE A 44 -8.92 -5.68 -0.43
CA PHE A 44 -10.08 -4.83 -0.66
C PHE A 44 -9.74 -3.66 -1.58
N THR A 45 -10.71 -3.32 -2.42
CA THR A 45 -10.75 -2.02 -3.08
C THR A 45 -11.84 -1.20 -2.39
N SER A 46 -11.42 -0.09 -1.78
CA SER A 46 -12.31 0.88 -1.14
C SER A 46 -12.66 1.98 -2.14
N LEU A 47 -13.95 2.29 -2.26
CA LEU A 47 -14.46 3.42 -3.00
C LEU A 47 -15.45 4.17 -2.12
N PHE A 48 -15.18 5.46 -1.83
CA PHE A 48 -16.02 6.26 -0.92
C PHE A 48 -16.30 5.59 0.45
N GLY A 49 -15.37 4.77 0.93
CA GLY A 49 -15.49 4.03 2.21
C GLY A 49 -16.14 2.66 2.10
N PHE A 50 -16.78 2.31 0.98
CA PHE A 50 -17.28 0.96 0.72
C PHE A 50 -16.11 0.05 0.33
N ARG A 51 -15.89 -1.02 1.11
CA ARG A 51 -14.80 -1.99 0.90
C ARG A 51 -15.33 -3.24 0.19
N ALA A 52 -15.00 -3.39 -1.08
CA ALA A 52 -15.31 -4.60 -1.86
C ALA A 52 -14.08 -5.51 -1.95
N GLY A 53 -14.30 -6.82 -1.77
CA GLY A 53 -13.27 -7.86 -1.84
C GLY A 53 -13.78 -9.17 -1.24
N ASP A 54 -13.12 -10.28 -1.54
CA ASP A 54 -13.45 -11.62 -1.04
C ASP A 54 -12.50 -12.04 0.08
N TRP A 55 -13.04 -12.68 1.12
CA TRP A 55 -12.24 -13.25 2.19
C TRP A 55 -11.62 -14.58 1.74
N GLU A 56 -10.30 -14.63 1.80
CA GLU A 56 -9.51 -15.81 1.52
C GLU A 56 -8.84 -16.34 2.79
N LYS A 57 -8.52 -17.63 2.82
CA LYS A 57 -7.80 -18.22 3.96
C LYS A 57 -6.37 -17.71 3.97
N LEU A 58 -5.90 -17.29 5.15
CA LEU A 58 -4.51 -16.89 5.33
C LEU A 58 -3.62 -18.11 5.04
N PRO A 59 -2.63 -17.99 4.14
CA PRO A 59 -1.69 -19.07 3.91
C PRO A 59 -0.88 -19.34 5.19
N LEU A 60 -0.31 -20.54 5.30
CA LEU A 60 0.49 -20.92 6.47
C LEU A 60 1.72 -20.00 6.60
N VAL A 61 1.60 -19.00 7.48
CA VAL A 61 2.67 -18.07 7.82
C VAL A 61 3.68 -18.78 8.73
N GLN A 62 4.94 -18.84 8.32
CA GLN A 62 6.02 -19.48 9.08
C GLN A 62 6.72 -18.53 10.05
N HIS A 63 6.85 -17.26 9.67
CA HIS A 63 7.43 -16.19 10.48
C HIS A 63 7.08 -14.84 9.89
N ILE A 64 7.19 -13.81 10.73
CA ILE A 64 6.98 -12.42 10.33
C ILE A 64 8.34 -11.76 10.28
N THR A 65 8.63 -11.14 9.15
CA THR A 65 9.94 -10.57 8.88
C THR A 65 9.85 -9.07 8.80
N MET A 66 10.69 -8.37 9.55
CA MET A 66 10.98 -6.96 9.34
C MET A 66 12.31 -6.85 8.62
N LYS A 67 12.34 -6.11 7.51
CA LYS A 67 13.56 -5.91 6.73
C LYS A 67 13.79 -4.43 6.44
N TYR A 68 15.01 -3.96 6.69
CA TYR A 68 15.45 -2.64 6.27
C TYR A 68 15.78 -2.60 4.78
N PHE A 69 15.33 -1.55 4.11
CA PHE A 69 15.64 -1.23 2.72
C PHE A 69 16.15 0.21 2.62
N SER A 70 17.23 0.40 1.88
CA SER A 70 17.81 1.71 1.58
C SER A 70 18.06 1.79 0.08
N ASP A 71 17.13 2.42 -0.62
CA ASP A 71 17.24 2.62 -2.06
C ASP A 71 17.83 4.02 -2.34
N LEU A 72 18.80 4.09 -3.26
CA LEU A 72 19.29 5.37 -3.78
C LEU A 72 18.38 5.77 -4.94
N VAL A 73 17.55 6.78 -4.73
CA VAL A 73 16.65 7.30 -5.76
C VAL A 73 17.29 8.53 -6.37
N THR A 74 17.68 8.44 -7.64
CA THR A 74 18.10 9.60 -8.42
C THR A 74 16.87 10.28 -8.99
N SER A 75 16.65 11.53 -8.56
CA SER A 75 15.56 12.36 -9.06
C SER A 75 16.12 13.70 -9.55
N GLY A 76 15.63 14.19 -10.69
CA GLY A 76 16.11 15.43 -11.27
C GLY A 76 15.92 15.54 -12.78
N LYS A 77 16.11 16.74 -13.31
CA LYS A 77 16.26 16.98 -14.76
C LYS A 77 17.73 16.88 -15.14
N GLU A 78 18.00 16.67 -16.42
CA GLU A 78 19.34 16.82 -17.00
C GLU A 78 19.95 18.15 -16.50
N CYS A 79 21.16 18.10 -15.93
CA CYS A 79 21.89 19.17 -15.23
C CYS A 79 21.51 19.50 -13.76
N ARG A 80 20.48 18.88 -13.17
CA ARG A 80 20.16 18.98 -11.72
C ARG A 80 19.69 17.64 -11.16
N ILE A 81 20.63 16.72 -11.01
CA ILE A 81 20.37 15.42 -10.40
C ILE A 81 20.60 15.53 -8.89
N ARG A 82 19.61 15.13 -8.09
CA ARG A 82 19.78 14.86 -6.66
C ARG A 82 19.68 13.36 -6.46
N THR A 83 20.61 12.84 -5.66
CA THR A 83 20.56 11.47 -5.18
C THR A 83 20.07 11.52 -3.75
N ASP A 84 18.83 11.10 -3.54
CA ASP A 84 18.25 11.02 -2.21
C ASP A 84 18.26 9.56 -1.75
N GLN A 85 18.65 9.34 -0.51
CA GLN A 85 18.64 8.03 0.11
C GLN A 85 17.26 7.81 0.75
N HIS A 86 16.47 6.91 0.17
CA HIS A 86 15.16 6.57 0.68
C HIS A 86 15.25 5.35 1.61
N LYS A 87 15.22 5.61 2.91
CA LYS A 87 15.27 4.57 3.96
C LYS A 87 13.87 4.16 4.35
N ARG A 88 13.60 2.86 4.39
CA ARG A 88 12.30 2.30 4.77
C ARG A 88 12.43 0.92 5.40
N TYR A 89 11.44 0.57 6.22
CA TYR A 89 11.29 -0.72 6.87
C TYR A 89 10.05 -1.39 6.30
N ILE A 90 10.21 -2.61 5.82
CA ILE A 90 9.13 -3.38 5.24
C ILE A 90 8.83 -4.55 6.18
N VAL A 91 7.57 -4.64 6.62
CA VAL A 91 7.07 -5.79 7.38
C VAL A 91 6.35 -6.72 6.42
N MET A 92 6.71 -8.00 6.45
CA MET A 92 6.23 -9.00 5.50
C MET A 92 5.94 -10.34 6.19
N PHE A 93 4.95 -11.07 5.67
CA PHE A 93 4.73 -12.47 6.03
C PHE A 93 5.63 -13.37 5.21
N SER A 94 6.30 -14.29 5.88
CA SER A 94 6.98 -15.41 5.24
C SER A 94 6.02 -16.59 5.13
N VAL A 95 5.66 -16.96 3.91
CA VAL A 95 4.67 -18.01 3.64
C VAL A 95 5.38 -19.33 3.34
N SER A 96 4.90 -20.41 3.95
CA SER A 96 5.44 -21.75 3.72
C SER A 96 5.36 -22.15 2.24
N GLY A 97 6.49 -22.53 1.65
CA GLY A 97 6.55 -22.98 0.25
C GLY A 97 6.57 -21.84 -0.79
N SER A 98 6.61 -20.58 -0.36
CA SER A 98 6.81 -19.43 -1.25
C SER A 98 8.21 -18.85 -1.06
N SER A 99 8.88 -18.54 -2.18
CA SER A 99 10.11 -17.74 -2.17
C SER A 99 9.84 -16.24 -1.99
N GLN A 100 8.58 -15.82 -2.14
CA GLN A 100 8.13 -14.44 -2.03
C GLN A 100 7.35 -14.25 -0.73
N GLY A 101 7.73 -13.24 0.05
CA GLY A 101 6.96 -12.79 1.21
C GLY A 101 5.82 -11.85 0.81
N VAL A 102 4.73 -11.86 1.57
CA VAL A 102 3.61 -10.93 1.36
C VAL A 102 3.90 -9.65 2.14
N ILE A 103 4.02 -8.52 1.44
CA ILE A 103 4.25 -7.20 2.04
C ILE A 103 2.98 -6.74 2.73
N LEU A 104 3.08 -6.38 4.02
CA LEU A 104 1.95 -5.88 4.80
C LEU A 104 1.96 -4.37 4.90
N GLN A 105 3.12 -3.83 5.27
CA GLN A 105 3.27 -2.41 5.47
C GLN A 105 4.70 -1.96 5.21
N ASP A 106 4.80 -0.78 4.59
CA ASP A 106 6.03 -0.02 4.39
C ASP A 106 5.99 1.18 5.36
N THR A 107 7.00 1.32 6.23
CA THR A 107 7.10 2.40 7.21
C THR A 107 8.50 3.02 7.20
N LEU A 108 8.58 4.31 7.52
CA LEU A 108 9.87 5.02 7.63
C LEU A 108 10.50 4.87 9.03
N SER A 109 9.69 4.55 10.05
CA SER A 109 10.12 4.49 11.45
C SER A 109 10.32 3.05 11.90
N TYR A 110 11.46 2.80 12.55
CA TYR A 110 11.81 1.52 13.17
C TYR A 110 10.84 1.13 14.29
N ASP A 111 10.48 2.07 15.16
CA ASP A 111 9.61 1.79 16.31
C ASP A 111 8.22 1.34 15.86
N THR A 112 7.69 1.95 14.80
CA THR A 112 6.42 1.54 14.20
C THR A 112 6.52 0.18 13.52
N ALA A 113 7.59 -0.10 12.78
CA ALA A 113 7.81 -1.40 12.15
C ALA A 113 7.97 -2.53 13.17
N SER A 114 8.77 -2.29 14.23
CA SER A 114 9.10 -3.29 15.25
C SER A 114 7.90 -3.60 16.16
N SER A 115 7.15 -2.57 16.59
CA SER A 115 5.93 -2.76 17.37
C SER A 115 4.87 -3.53 16.58
N LEU A 116 4.68 -3.21 15.30
CA LEU A 116 3.77 -3.91 14.42
C LEU A 116 4.19 -5.37 14.20
N THR A 117 5.49 -5.61 13.98
CA THR A 117 6.03 -6.96 13.79
C THR A 117 5.80 -7.82 15.02
N LYS A 118 6.08 -7.30 16.22
CA LYS A 118 5.85 -8.01 17.49
C LYS A 118 4.35 -8.30 17.71
N PHE A 119 3.50 -7.30 17.49
CA PHE A 119 2.06 -7.44 17.61
C PHE A 119 1.51 -8.54 16.69
N LEU A 120 1.91 -8.54 15.42
CA LEU A 120 1.46 -9.57 14.48
C LEU A 120 2.00 -10.95 14.86
N ALA A 121 3.25 -11.03 15.32
CA ALA A 121 3.89 -12.30 15.67
C ALA A 121 3.20 -12.96 16.87
N GLU A 122 2.87 -12.15 17.88
CA GLU A 122 2.09 -12.58 19.05
C GLU A 122 0.68 -13.02 18.65
N SER A 123 0.00 -12.22 17.81
CA SER A 123 -1.38 -12.52 17.40
C SER A 123 -1.52 -13.78 16.54
N LEU A 124 -0.51 -14.10 15.73
CA LEU A 124 -0.49 -15.29 14.89
C LEU A 124 0.18 -16.49 15.58
N ASN A 125 0.79 -16.28 16.75
CA ASN A 125 1.63 -17.24 17.47
C ASN A 125 2.77 -17.78 16.60
N VAL A 126 3.53 -16.87 15.99
CA VAL A 126 4.63 -17.17 15.06
C VAL A 126 5.87 -16.36 15.44
N GLU A 127 7.06 -16.85 15.09
CA GLU A 127 8.32 -16.16 15.35
C GLU A 127 8.44 -14.83 14.58
N ALA A 128 8.96 -13.80 15.26
CA ALA A 128 9.35 -12.53 14.65
C ALA A 128 10.85 -12.53 14.31
N LYS A 129 11.20 -12.27 13.04
CA LYS A 129 12.59 -12.12 12.59
C LYS A 129 12.85 -10.67 12.19
N LEU A 130 13.70 -10.00 12.97
CA LEU A 130 14.12 -8.63 12.72
C LEU A 130 15.47 -8.66 12.00
N TYR A 131 15.50 -8.20 10.75
CA TYR A 131 16.74 -8.03 10.00
C TYR A 131 17.09 -6.56 9.94
N ASP A 132 17.99 -6.15 10.83
CA ASP A 132 18.68 -4.87 10.71
C ASP A 132 19.86 -5.01 9.76
N SER A 133 20.06 -4.01 8.90
CA SER A 133 21.26 -3.92 8.07
C SER A 133 22.44 -3.54 8.97
N VAL A 134 23.34 -4.50 9.20
CA VAL A 134 24.67 -4.28 9.79
C VAL A 134 25.48 -3.35 8.90
#